data_AF-A0A1F8DJW0-F1
#
_entry.id   AF-A0A1F8DJW0-F1
#
_cell.length_a   1.000
_cell.length_b   1.000
_cell.length_c   1.000
_cell.angle_alpha   90.00
_cell.angle_beta   90.00
_cell.angle_gamma   90.00
#
_symmetry.space_group_name_H-M   'P 1'
#
loop_
_entity.id
_entity.type
_entity.pdbx_description
1 polymer ?
#
loop_
_entity_poly.entity_id
_entity_poly.type
_entity_poly.pdbx_seq_one_letter_code
_entity_poly.pdbx_strand_id
1 'polypeptide(L)'
;MVELKTLEIGEIEREFFLNGPVAVVCKPTGFNRWCTLSYPGHKNGCPNFGKKESCPPFAPYFLDRYKPEVFVAFMRFDFGEFLERKRKVHPDWTERALRNPWHFQGHLDSKLKSFVNSELIKSNFENFQAIYSPEAMGINIHLTARNAEVELEWPPRKNMYRIILLAQPLK
;
A
#
# COMPACT_ATOMS: atom_id res chain seq x y z
N MET A 1 0.88 24.47 31.50
CA MET A 1 0.69 23.08 31.01
C MET A 1 0.28 23.19 29.55
N VAL A 2 1.11 22.74 28.62
CA VAL A 2 0.79 22.78 27.19
C VAL A 2 -0.11 21.59 26.90
N GLU A 3 -1.37 21.83 26.55
CA GLU A 3 -2.25 20.81 25.96
C GLU A 3 -1.57 20.28 24.69
N LEU A 4 -1.00 19.08 24.77
CA LEU A 4 -0.55 18.36 23.59
C LEU A 4 -1.81 17.92 22.84
N LYS A 5 -2.24 18.74 21.86
CA LYS A 5 -3.26 18.36 20.90
C LYS A 5 -2.93 16.98 20.33
N THR A 6 -3.90 16.06 20.40
CA THR A 6 -3.83 14.78 19.72
C THR A 6 -3.47 15.02 18.26
N LEU A 7 -2.42 14.34 17.80
CA LEU A 7 -1.93 14.49 16.43
C LEU A 7 -2.98 13.91 15.47
N GLU A 8 -3.76 14.79 14.84
CA GLU A 8 -4.70 14.35 13.84
C GLU A 8 -3.95 14.07 12.55
N ILE A 9 -3.71 12.78 12.28
CA ILE A 9 -3.22 12.30 10.97
C ILE A 9 -4.01 12.91 9.80
N GLY A 10 -5.27 13.27 10.07
CA GLY A 10 -6.20 14.02 9.23
C GLY A 10 -5.59 15.23 8.53
N GLU A 11 -4.77 16.00 9.25
CA GLU A 11 -4.25 17.31 8.85
C GLU A 11 -3.01 17.27 7.93
N ILE A 12 -2.37 16.11 7.80
CA ILE A 12 -1.17 15.97 6.98
C ILE A 12 -1.57 15.79 5.52
N GLU A 13 -0.85 16.50 4.64
CA GLU A 13 -1.10 16.51 3.21
C GLU A 13 -1.01 15.11 2.61
N ARG A 14 -1.95 14.83 1.70
CA ARG A 14 -1.98 13.60 0.91
C ARG A 14 -2.44 13.91 -0.49
N GLU A 15 -1.79 13.27 -1.43
CA GLU A 15 -2.13 13.42 -2.85
C GLU A 15 -2.52 12.05 -3.40
N PHE A 16 -3.52 12.06 -4.28
CA PHE A 16 -4.03 10.86 -4.94
C PHE A 16 -3.76 10.96 -6.42
N PHE A 17 -3.30 9.85 -6.98
CA PHE A 17 -2.92 9.75 -8.38
C PHE A 17 -3.44 8.45 -8.96
N LEU A 18 -3.66 8.47 -10.27
CA LEU A 18 -4.02 7.31 -11.06
C LEU A 18 -3.22 7.34 -12.36
N ASN A 19 -2.26 6.44 -12.48
CA ASN A 19 -1.38 6.37 -13.64
C ASN A 19 -1.61 5.06 -14.39
N GLY A 20 -1.55 5.09 -15.72
CA GLY A 20 -1.70 3.90 -16.55
C GLY A 20 -2.36 4.17 -17.91
N PRO A 21 -2.58 3.11 -18.70
CA PRO A 21 -2.28 1.71 -18.38
C PRO A 21 -0.78 1.40 -18.41
N VAL A 22 -0.32 0.48 -17.54
CA VAL A 22 1.04 -0.05 -17.53
C VAL A 22 1.04 -1.57 -17.41
N ALA A 23 2.07 -2.22 -17.95
CA ALA A 23 2.26 -3.66 -17.76
C ALA A 23 2.72 -3.94 -16.31
N VAL A 24 2.05 -4.89 -15.65
CA VAL A 24 2.52 -5.42 -14.36
C VAL A 24 3.81 -6.20 -14.52
N VAL A 25 4.64 -6.15 -13.48
CA VAL A 25 5.82 -7.02 -13.37
C VAL A 25 5.51 -8.11 -12.35
N CYS A 26 5.32 -9.34 -12.80
CA CYS A 26 5.08 -10.48 -11.92
C CYS A 26 6.37 -11.25 -11.61
N LYS A 27 6.44 -11.85 -10.42
CA LYS A 27 7.54 -12.71 -10.00
C LYS A 27 7.31 -14.14 -10.54
N PRO A 28 8.36 -14.83 -11.05
CA PRO A 28 8.22 -16.19 -11.58
C PRO A 28 7.69 -17.22 -10.57
N THR A 29 7.90 -16.98 -9.27
CA THR A 29 7.57 -17.92 -8.19
C THR A 29 6.12 -17.82 -7.68
N GLY A 30 5.25 -17.07 -8.34
CA GLY A 30 3.81 -16.99 -8.02
C GLY A 30 3.43 -16.04 -6.87
N PHE A 31 4.25 -15.90 -5.82
CA PHE A 31 4.02 -14.91 -4.75
C PHE A 31 5.31 -14.39 -4.10
N ASN A 32 5.22 -13.28 -3.37
CA ASN A 32 6.35 -12.68 -2.68
C ASN A 32 6.71 -13.44 -1.38
N ARG A 33 7.91 -14.03 -1.30
CA ARG A 33 8.40 -14.72 -0.09
C ARG A 33 8.64 -13.77 1.10
N TRP A 34 8.49 -12.45 0.94
CA TRP A 34 8.56 -11.52 2.07
C TRP A 34 7.56 -11.85 3.18
N CYS A 35 6.40 -12.42 2.87
CA CYS A 35 5.44 -12.85 3.88
C CYS A 35 5.98 -13.96 4.80
N THR A 36 7.03 -14.70 4.40
CA THR A 36 7.65 -15.75 5.21
C THR A 36 8.91 -15.28 5.93
N LEU A 37 9.38 -14.06 5.68
CA LEU A 37 10.59 -13.52 6.33
C LEU A 37 10.26 -13.01 7.72
N SER A 38 11.14 -13.27 8.69
CA SER A 38 11.00 -12.77 10.05
C SER A 38 11.12 -11.24 10.11
N TYR A 39 10.33 -10.63 10.99
CA TYR A 39 10.44 -9.20 11.31
C TYR A 39 10.06 -8.94 12.76
N PRO A 40 10.35 -7.76 13.32
CA PRO A 40 10.22 -7.54 14.76
C PRO A 40 8.81 -7.83 15.30
N GLY A 41 8.70 -8.74 16.27
CA GLY A 41 7.42 -9.24 16.81
C GLY A 41 6.84 -10.46 16.10
N HIS A 42 7.44 -10.88 14.98
CA HIS A 42 6.93 -11.91 14.08
C HIS A 42 8.06 -12.80 13.53
N LYS A 43 8.56 -13.71 14.38
CA LYS A 43 9.69 -14.61 14.05
C LYS A 43 9.43 -15.56 12.87
N ASN A 44 8.16 -15.89 12.60
CA ASN A 44 7.74 -16.79 11.52
C ASN A 44 7.19 -16.03 10.29
N GLY A 45 7.41 -14.72 10.22
CA GLY A 45 6.87 -13.85 9.19
C GLY A 45 5.42 -13.40 9.42
N CYS A 46 4.77 -12.97 8.34
CA CYS A 46 3.49 -12.28 8.39
C CYS A 46 2.44 -13.14 9.09
N PRO A 47 1.74 -12.60 10.10
CA PRO A 47 0.72 -13.34 10.84
C PRO A 47 -0.49 -13.73 10.00
N ASN A 48 -0.64 -13.18 8.79
CA ASN A 48 -1.71 -13.50 7.84
C ASN A 48 -1.32 -14.55 6.78
N PHE A 49 -0.04 -14.93 6.70
CA PHE A 49 0.41 -15.95 5.75
C PHE A 49 -0.33 -17.28 5.99
N GLY A 50 -0.90 -17.85 4.93
CA GLY A 50 -1.65 -19.10 4.99
C GLY A 50 -2.96 -19.04 5.78
N LYS A 51 -3.57 -17.87 5.99
CA LYS A 51 -4.85 -17.75 6.75
C LYS A 51 -6.06 -17.33 5.95
N LYS A 52 -5.88 -16.67 4.81
CA LYS A 52 -6.97 -16.08 4.02
C LYS A 52 -6.73 -16.33 2.53
N GLU A 53 -7.80 -16.41 1.75
CA GLU A 53 -7.72 -16.57 0.29
C GLU A 53 -6.98 -15.44 -0.40
N SER A 54 -6.99 -14.22 0.16
CA SER A 54 -6.24 -13.07 -0.38
C SER A 54 -4.77 -13.02 0.05
N CYS A 55 -4.29 -14.03 0.78
CA CYS A 55 -2.91 -14.12 1.26
C CYS A 55 -2.20 -15.33 0.65
N PRO A 56 -0.87 -15.27 0.45
CA PRO A 56 -0.14 -16.45 0.00
C PRO A 56 -0.20 -17.59 1.03
N PRO A 57 -0.14 -18.86 0.59
CA PRO A 57 -0.04 -19.31 -0.80
C PRO A 57 -1.38 -19.42 -1.55
N PHE A 58 -2.49 -19.03 -0.92
CA PHE A 58 -3.85 -19.22 -1.48
C PHE A 58 -4.27 -18.14 -2.47
N ALA A 59 -3.67 -16.94 -2.38
CA ALA A 59 -3.90 -15.87 -3.33
C ALA A 59 -3.59 -16.36 -4.75
N PRO A 60 -4.53 -16.21 -5.70
CA PRO A 60 -4.29 -16.64 -7.07
C PRO A 60 -3.17 -15.79 -7.69
N TYR A 61 -2.40 -16.39 -8.59
CA TYR A 61 -1.42 -15.64 -9.35
C TYR A 61 -2.13 -14.62 -10.25
N PHE A 62 -1.59 -13.40 -10.32
CA PHE A 62 -2.29 -12.28 -10.95
C PHE A 62 -2.68 -12.56 -12.41
N LEU A 63 -1.74 -13.10 -13.20
CA LEU A 63 -1.95 -13.37 -14.63
C LEU A 63 -2.88 -14.55 -14.92
N ASP A 64 -3.26 -15.33 -13.91
CA ASP A 64 -4.28 -16.38 -14.07
C ASP A 64 -5.70 -15.82 -14.00
N ARG A 65 -5.86 -14.56 -13.56
CA ARG A 65 -7.16 -13.94 -13.27
C ARG A 65 -7.39 -12.61 -13.97
N TYR A 66 -6.32 -11.88 -14.31
CA TYR A 66 -6.40 -10.53 -14.84
C TYR A 66 -5.50 -10.34 -16.06
N LYS A 67 -5.87 -9.37 -16.89
CA LYS A 67 -5.00 -8.87 -17.97
C LYS A 67 -3.73 -8.23 -17.41
N PRO A 68 -2.60 -8.27 -18.13
CA PRO A 68 -1.33 -7.72 -17.66
C PRO A 68 -1.31 -6.19 -17.58
N GLU A 69 -2.17 -5.49 -18.32
CA GLU A 69 -2.29 -4.03 -18.25
C GLU A 69 -3.18 -3.59 -17.08
N VAL A 70 -2.64 -2.71 -16.24
CA VAL A 70 -3.32 -2.16 -15.06
C VAL A 70 -3.21 -0.64 -15.00
N PHE A 71 -4.13 -0.03 -14.25
CA PHE A 71 -3.95 1.32 -13.74
C PHE A 71 -3.50 1.24 -12.29
N VAL A 72 -2.51 2.06 -11.93
CA VAL A 72 -1.92 2.13 -10.60
C VAL A 72 -2.53 3.32 -9.88
N ALA A 73 -3.44 3.06 -8.93
CA ALA A 73 -3.95 4.06 -8.02
C ALA A 73 -3.01 4.15 -6.82
N PHE A 74 -2.47 5.32 -6.53
CA PHE A 74 -1.60 5.50 -5.38
C PHE A 74 -1.89 6.78 -4.62
N MET A 75 -1.61 6.73 -3.32
CA MET A 75 -1.65 7.88 -2.43
C MET A 75 -0.24 8.14 -1.93
N ARG A 76 0.24 9.38 -2.13
CA ARG A 76 1.45 9.92 -1.52
C ARG A 76 1.08 10.58 -0.20
N PHE A 77 1.82 10.27 0.86
CA PHE A 77 1.65 10.81 2.20
C PHE A 77 2.97 11.40 2.69
N ASP A 78 2.96 12.63 3.19
CA ASP A 78 4.15 13.24 3.80
C ASP A 78 4.46 12.55 5.15
N PHE A 79 5.31 11.54 5.05
CA PHE A 79 5.74 10.76 6.20
C PHE A 79 6.79 11.50 7.02
N GLY A 80 7.56 12.39 6.40
CA GLY A 80 8.55 13.22 7.07
C GLY A 80 7.88 14.16 8.07
N GLU A 81 6.87 14.90 7.61
CA GLU A 81 6.06 15.78 8.45
C GLU A 81 5.35 14.99 9.55
N PHE A 82 4.74 13.85 9.21
CA PHE A 82 4.12 12.96 10.19
C PHE A 82 5.07 12.60 11.33
N LEU A 83 6.29 12.16 10.99
CA LEU A 83 7.29 11.79 11.99
C LEU A 83 7.76 13.00 12.80
N GLU A 84 7.95 14.16 12.17
CA GLU A 84 8.36 15.38 12.87
C GLU A 84 7.32 15.82 13.90
N ARG A 85 6.05 15.94 13.49
CA ARG A 85 4.97 16.28 14.42
C ARG A 85 4.91 15.26 15.55
N LYS A 86 5.05 13.97 15.23
CA LYS A 86 4.95 12.89 16.22
C LYS A 86 6.10 12.88 17.23
N ARG A 87 7.31 13.25 16.82
CA ARG A 87 8.44 13.48 17.73
C ARG A 87 8.17 14.62 18.70
N LYS A 88 7.53 15.70 18.25
CA LYS A 88 7.17 16.83 19.13
C LYS A 88 6.16 16.42 20.22
N VAL A 89 5.21 15.54 19.88
CA VAL A 89 4.21 15.04 20.83
C VAL A 89 4.76 13.93 21.75
N HIS A 90 5.65 13.09 21.22
CA HIS A 90 6.23 11.96 21.94
C HIS A 90 7.77 11.96 21.85
N PRO A 91 8.46 12.87 22.57
CA PRO A 91 9.91 13.02 22.48
C PRO A 91 10.68 11.79 22.98
N ASP A 92 10.11 11.04 23.92
CA ASP A 92 10.75 9.85 24.52
C ASP A 92 10.56 8.57 23.68
N TRP A 93 9.78 8.64 22.59
CA TRP A 93 9.55 7.46 21.76
C TRP A 93 10.76 7.15 20.88
N THR A 94 11.15 5.88 20.86
CA THR A 94 12.15 5.39 19.91
C THR A 94 11.68 5.57 18.46
N GLU A 95 12.63 5.67 17.52
CA GLU A 95 12.33 5.73 16.08
C GLU A 95 11.42 4.58 15.62
N ARG A 96 11.56 3.39 16.22
CA ARG A 96 10.70 2.24 15.93
C ARG A 96 9.25 2.49 16.35
N ALA A 97 9.03 3.07 17.53
CA ALA A 97 7.68 3.39 18.02
C ALA A 97 7.04 4.50 17.17
N LEU A 98 7.81 5.53 16.81
CA LEU A 98 7.35 6.61 15.94
C LEU A 98 6.89 6.09 14.57
N ARG A 99 7.66 5.17 13.97
CA ARG A 99 7.41 4.58 12.64
C ARG A 99 6.42 3.41 12.64
N ASN A 100 5.84 3.05 13.79
CA ASN A 100 4.95 1.89 13.88
C ASN A 100 3.71 2.07 12.95
N PRO A 101 3.47 1.14 12.01
CA PRO A 101 2.35 1.24 11.05
C PRO A 101 0.96 1.39 11.68
N TRP A 102 0.76 0.86 12.89
CA TRP A 102 -0.53 0.93 13.61
C TRP A 102 -1.08 2.36 13.75
N HIS A 103 -0.21 3.37 13.76
CA HIS A 103 -0.62 4.75 13.95
C HIS A 103 -1.19 5.42 12.69
N PHE A 104 -0.92 4.88 11.50
CA PHE A 104 -1.28 5.55 10.25
C PHE A 104 -1.88 4.63 9.20
N GLN A 105 -1.47 3.36 9.14
CA GLN A 105 -1.80 2.46 8.03
C GLN A 105 -3.31 2.34 7.80
N GLY A 106 -4.11 2.16 8.85
CA GLY A 106 -5.56 2.00 8.71
C GLY A 106 -6.25 3.24 8.13
N HIS A 107 -5.82 4.44 8.54
CA HIS A 107 -6.35 5.70 8.02
C HIS A 107 -5.99 5.89 6.55
N LEU A 108 -4.71 5.65 6.20
CA LEU A 108 -4.24 5.77 4.82
C LEU A 108 -4.94 4.76 3.89
N ASP A 109 -5.11 3.52 4.35
CA ASP A 109 -5.83 2.48 3.61
C ASP A 109 -7.30 2.84 3.39
N SER A 110 -7.96 3.40 4.42
CA SER A 110 -9.34 3.87 4.31
C SER A 110 -9.46 4.98 3.27
N LYS A 111 -8.56 5.96 3.28
CA LYS A 111 -8.59 7.08 2.32
C LYS A 111 -8.33 6.66 0.88
N LEU A 112 -7.34 5.81 0.63
CA LEU A 112 -7.09 5.30 -0.71
C LEU A 112 -8.26 4.43 -1.21
N LYS A 113 -8.88 3.63 -0.32
CA LYS A 113 -10.12 2.90 -0.64
C LYS A 113 -11.25 3.84 -1.01
N SER A 114 -11.47 4.92 -0.27
CA SER A 114 -12.50 5.91 -0.61
C SER A 114 -12.24 6.56 -1.98
N PHE A 115 -10.98 6.87 -2.30
CA PHE A 115 -10.61 7.41 -3.61
C PHE A 115 -10.95 6.43 -4.74
N VAL A 116 -10.51 5.17 -4.64
CA VAL A 116 -10.76 4.14 -5.66
C VAL A 116 -12.26 3.79 -5.77
N ASN A 117 -13.02 3.92 -4.69
CA ASN A 117 -14.46 3.67 -4.69
C ASN A 117 -15.31 4.91 -4.98
N SER A 118 -14.69 6.05 -5.31
CA SER A 118 -15.41 7.26 -5.69
C SER A 118 -16.18 7.05 -7.00
N GLU A 119 -17.27 7.80 -7.16
CA GLU A 119 -18.12 7.72 -8.36
C GLU A 119 -17.34 7.98 -9.65
N LEU A 120 -16.38 8.92 -9.59
CA LEU A 120 -15.51 9.23 -10.72
C LEU A 120 -14.68 8.03 -11.16
N ILE A 121 -14.08 7.28 -10.24
CA ILE A 121 -13.29 6.10 -10.58
C ILE A 121 -14.19 4.95 -11.02
N LYS A 122 -15.29 4.71 -10.30
CA LYS A 122 -16.20 3.60 -10.62
C LYS A 122 -16.82 3.73 -12.02
N SER A 123 -17.27 4.93 -12.40
CA SER A 123 -17.87 5.17 -13.71
C SER A 123 -16.86 5.02 -14.87
N ASN A 124 -15.61 5.45 -14.67
CA ASN A 124 -14.57 5.31 -15.71
C ASN A 124 -13.97 3.90 -15.80
N PHE A 125 -14.09 3.09 -14.74
CA PHE A 125 -13.45 1.79 -14.60
C PHE A 125 -14.44 0.67 -14.25
N GLU A 126 -15.68 0.74 -14.75
CA GLU A 126 -16.77 -0.19 -14.40
C GLU A 126 -16.41 -1.68 -14.62
N ASN A 127 -15.58 -1.97 -15.63
CA ASN A 127 -15.14 -3.33 -15.96
C ASN A 127 -13.82 -3.76 -15.26
N PHE A 128 -13.32 -2.96 -14.32
CA PHE A 128 -12.09 -3.24 -13.58
C PHE A 128 -12.39 -3.64 -12.14
N GLN A 129 -11.50 -4.43 -11.56
CA GLN A 129 -11.52 -4.79 -10.16
C GLN A 129 -10.33 -4.15 -9.42
N ALA A 130 -10.61 -3.65 -8.23
CA ALA A 130 -9.59 -3.11 -7.33
C ALA A 130 -8.87 -4.23 -6.58
N ILE A 131 -7.55 -4.31 -6.76
CA ILE A 131 -6.67 -5.29 -6.14
C ILE A 131 -5.91 -4.62 -5.00
N TYR A 132 -6.31 -4.97 -3.77
CA TYR A 132 -5.77 -4.39 -2.54
C TYR A 132 -4.47 -5.03 -2.04
N SER A 133 -4.16 -6.24 -2.50
CA SER A 133 -2.99 -7.01 -2.08
C SER A 133 -2.20 -7.54 -3.30
N PRO A 134 -1.73 -6.69 -4.21
CA PRO A 134 -1.10 -7.13 -5.46
C PRO A 134 0.15 -8.00 -5.24
N GLU A 135 0.93 -7.74 -4.19
CA GLU A 135 2.11 -8.53 -3.86
C GLU A 135 1.78 -9.98 -3.45
N ALA A 136 0.61 -10.20 -2.86
CA ALA A 136 0.13 -11.54 -2.52
C ALA A 136 -0.12 -12.37 -3.78
N MET A 137 -0.50 -11.71 -4.88
CA MET A 137 -0.74 -12.32 -6.20
C MET A 137 0.53 -12.40 -7.07
N GLY A 138 1.71 -12.17 -6.47
CA GLY A 138 2.99 -12.29 -7.16
C GLY A 138 3.48 -11.04 -7.90
N ILE A 139 2.80 -9.90 -7.78
CA ILE A 139 3.26 -8.67 -8.42
C ILE A 139 4.44 -8.07 -7.66
N ASN A 140 5.47 -7.66 -8.40
CA ASN A 140 6.55 -6.82 -7.91
C ASN A 140 6.09 -5.35 -7.93
N ILE A 141 5.54 -4.89 -6.81
CA ILE A 141 4.92 -3.56 -6.74
C ILE A 141 5.91 -2.42 -7.03
N HIS A 142 7.19 -2.57 -6.69
CA HIS A 142 8.21 -1.56 -6.96
C HIS A 142 8.46 -1.37 -8.45
N LEU A 143 8.59 -2.46 -9.20
CA LEU A 143 8.83 -2.39 -10.65
C LEU A 143 7.56 -1.97 -11.39
N THR A 144 6.39 -2.46 -10.98
CA THR A 144 5.11 -2.02 -11.55
C THR A 144 4.86 -0.52 -11.29
N ALA A 145 5.15 -0.02 -10.08
CA ALA A 145 5.04 1.42 -9.78
C ALA A 145 6.01 2.26 -10.62
N ARG A 146 7.25 1.77 -10.83
CA ARG A 146 8.22 2.44 -11.70
C ARG A 146 7.72 2.53 -13.15
N ASN A 147 7.06 1.49 -13.67
CA ASN A 147 6.44 1.55 -15.00
C ASN A 147 5.35 2.63 -15.08
N ALA A 148 4.71 2.95 -13.96
CA ALA A 148 3.74 4.04 -13.84
C ALA A 148 4.38 5.39 -13.48
N GLU A 149 5.70 5.52 -13.67
CA GLU A 149 6.48 6.74 -13.37
C GLU A 149 6.45 7.14 -11.88
N VAL A 150 6.27 6.16 -10.98
CA VAL A 150 6.29 6.36 -9.54
C VAL A 150 7.50 5.67 -8.93
N GLU A 151 8.42 6.46 -8.37
CA GLU A 151 9.54 5.93 -7.61
C GLU A 151 9.17 5.79 -6.13
N LEU A 152 9.03 4.54 -5.67
CA LEU A 152 8.69 4.25 -4.28
C LEU A 152 9.93 4.38 -3.37
N GLU A 153 9.78 5.16 -2.30
CA GLU A 153 10.81 5.27 -1.27
C GLU A 153 10.78 4.06 -0.33
N TRP A 154 11.88 3.31 -0.24
CA TRP A 154 12.01 2.18 0.68
C TRP A 154 13.38 2.14 1.38
N PRO A 155 13.44 2.16 2.73
CA PRO A 155 12.32 2.44 3.63
C PRO A 155 11.86 3.91 3.53
N PRO A 156 10.58 4.23 3.76
CA PRO A 156 10.08 5.59 3.65
C PRO A 156 10.70 6.49 4.72
N ARG A 157 11.29 7.62 4.31
CA ARG A 157 11.78 8.68 5.21
C ARG A 157 11.03 9.97 5.00
N LYS A 158 10.77 10.36 3.74
CA LYS A 158 10.03 11.57 3.39
C LYS A 158 8.62 11.25 2.94
N ASN A 159 8.48 10.37 1.95
CA ASN A 159 7.21 10.03 1.36
C ASN A 159 6.86 8.58 1.65
N MET A 160 5.59 8.35 1.97
CA MET A 160 5.03 7.02 2.06
C MET A 160 3.96 6.84 0.99
N TYR A 161 3.96 5.68 0.37
CA TYR A 161 3.03 5.35 -0.69
C TYR A 161 2.13 4.20 -0.26
N ARG A 162 0.84 4.30 -0.59
CA ARG A 162 -0.11 3.19 -0.59
C ARG A 162 -0.60 2.99 -2.02
N ILE A 163 -0.74 1.75 -2.44
CA ILE A 163 -1.02 1.40 -3.84
C ILE A 163 -2.17 0.40 -3.90
N ILE A 164 -3.08 0.62 -4.85
CA ILE A 164 -4.11 -0.31 -5.30
C ILE A 164 -3.98 -0.41 -6.82
N LEU A 165 -4.12 -1.61 -7.36
CA LEU A 165 -4.18 -1.79 -8.81
C LEU A 165 -5.64 -1.89 -9.25
N LEU A 166 -5.98 -1.24 -10.35
CA LEU A 166 -7.20 -1.48 -11.09
C LEU A 166 -6.85 -2.39 -12.25
N ALA A 167 -7.42 -3.59 -12.25
CA ALA A 167 -7.12 -4.64 -13.22
C ALA A 167 -8.40 -5.15 -13.89
N GLN A 168 -8.34 -5.40 -15.20
CA GLN A 168 -9.44 -6.00 -15.92
C GLN A 168 -9.37 -7.53 -15.79
N PRO A 169 -10.44 -8.23 -15.35
CA PRO A 169 -10.47 -9.69 -15.31
C PRO A 169 -10.26 -10.33 -16.69
N LEU A 170 -9.68 -11.53 -16.71
CA LEU A 170 -9.75 -12.40 -17.89
C LEU A 170 -11.22 -12.83 -18.06
N LYS A 171 -11.72 -12.81 -19.30
CA LYS A 171 -13.07 -13.27 -19.63
C LYS A 171 -13.23 -14.76 -19.36
#